data_AF-A0A2E4GPH9-F1
#
_entry.id   AF-A0A2E4GPH9-F1
#
_cell.length_a   1.000
_cell.length_b   1.000
_cell.length_c   1.000
_cell.angle_alpha   90.00
_cell.angle_beta   90.00
_cell.angle_gamma   90.00
#
_symmetry.space_group_name_H-M   'P 1'
#
loop_
_entity.id
_entity.type
_entity.pdbx_description
1 polymer ?
#
loop_
_entity_poly.entity_id
_entity_poly.type
_entity_poly.pdbx_seq_one_letter_code
_entity_poly.pdbx_strand_id
1 'polypeptide(L)'
;MCMIQRTHYLLRNHQKSKNGIRSLIKFTMALERHIICEPDEVPEGQGKAFKVNGLSVALFNVDGEFYALEDRCSHMNVPISNGYVHKRELCVACSWHGAEFDLRTGNVMTPPACENINAYPVYVEEGNVVLEIGVE
;
A
#
# COMPACT_ATOMS: atom_id res chain seq x y z
N MET A 1 -0.81 20.20 -7.99
CA MET A 1 -1.53 20.30 -9.28
C MET A 1 -0.69 19.56 -10.33
N CYS A 2 -0.80 18.23 -10.40
CA CYS A 2 -0.05 17.43 -11.37
C CYS A 2 -0.87 17.37 -12.67
N MET A 3 -0.39 18.04 -13.71
CA MET A 3 -1.01 18.04 -15.04
C MET A 3 -0.49 16.83 -15.82
N ILE A 4 -1.33 15.83 -16.07
CA ILE A 4 -1.02 14.76 -17.02
C ILE A 4 -1.84 15.01 -18.29
N GLN A 5 -1.18 15.58 -19.31
CA GLN A 5 -1.71 15.61 -20.67
C GLN A 5 -1.55 14.23 -21.31
N ARG A 6 -2.66 13.69 -21.83
CA ARG A 6 -2.69 12.51 -22.70
C ARG A 6 -2.17 12.87 -24.09
N THR A 7 -1.20 12.12 -24.62
CA THR A 7 -1.02 11.95 -26.07
C THR A 7 -0.31 10.63 -26.41
N HIS A 8 -1.06 9.78 -27.13
CA HIS A 8 -0.68 8.89 -28.23
C HIS A 8 0.64 8.08 -28.25
N TYR A 9 0.41 6.77 -28.23
CA TYR A 9 1.17 5.65 -28.79
C TYR A 9 2.01 5.95 -30.04
N LEU A 10 3.34 5.84 -29.96
CA LEU A 10 4.23 5.48 -31.07
C LEU A 10 5.40 4.59 -30.60
N LEU A 11 5.80 3.72 -31.51
CA LEU A 11 6.56 2.49 -31.32
C LEU A 11 8.07 2.65 -31.05
N ARG A 12 8.57 1.71 -30.23
CA ARG A 12 9.90 1.07 -30.17
C ARG A 12 11.14 1.91 -30.56
N ASN A 13 12.13 1.90 -29.66
CA ASN A 13 13.43 1.35 -30.04
C ASN A 13 14.21 0.74 -28.87
N HIS A 14 14.73 -0.44 -29.14
CA HIS A 14 15.65 -1.22 -28.33
C HIS A 14 16.97 -0.46 -28.15
N GLN A 15 17.41 -0.29 -26.90
CA GLN A 15 18.83 -0.21 -26.59
C GLN A 15 19.12 -1.13 -25.40
N LYS A 16 19.68 -2.31 -25.71
CA LYS A 16 20.21 -3.25 -24.71
C LYS A 16 21.45 -2.60 -24.10
N SER A 17 21.37 -2.23 -22.82
CA SER A 17 22.56 -1.95 -22.01
C SER A 17 22.90 -3.18 -21.19
N LYS A 18 24.12 -3.66 -21.39
CA LYS A 18 24.72 -4.83 -20.76
C LYS A 18 25.25 -4.44 -19.38
N ASN A 19 25.22 -5.41 -18.46
CA ASN A 19 26.08 -5.52 -17.29
C ASN A 19 25.92 -4.44 -16.21
N GLY A 20 25.21 -4.83 -15.15
CA GLY A 20 25.31 -4.19 -13.86
C GLY A 20 24.54 -5.00 -12.85
N ILE A 21 25.18 -6.02 -12.27
CA ILE A 21 24.82 -6.56 -10.96
C ILE A 21 25.00 -5.39 -9.99
N ARG A 22 24.05 -4.46 -9.97
CA ARG A 22 24.10 -3.29 -9.09
C ARG A 22 23.33 -3.65 -7.83
N SER A 23 24.12 -4.13 -6.88
CA SER A 23 23.91 -3.97 -5.46
C SER A 23 22.77 -4.77 -4.84
N LEU A 24 22.98 -6.09 -4.84
CA LEU A 24 22.43 -7.00 -3.84
C LEU A 24 23.18 -6.82 -2.50
N ILE A 25 23.21 -5.59 -1.97
CA ILE A 25 23.80 -5.24 -0.67
C ILE A 25 22.60 -4.81 0.20
N LYS A 26 22.02 -5.75 0.95
CA LYS A 26 22.25 -5.85 2.41
C LYS A 26 22.01 -4.53 3.13
N PHE A 27 20.77 -4.06 3.13
CA PHE A 27 20.18 -3.61 4.38
C PHE A 27 19.36 -4.79 4.88
N THR A 28 19.93 -5.59 5.79
CA THR A 28 19.10 -6.49 6.58
C THR A 28 18.36 -5.59 7.55
N MET A 29 17.34 -4.87 7.07
CA MET A 29 16.34 -4.26 7.95
C MET A 29 15.75 -5.44 8.71
N ALA A 30 15.97 -5.50 10.02
CA ALA A 30 15.26 -6.47 10.82
C ALA A 30 13.77 -6.15 10.65
N LEU A 31 13.00 -7.15 10.24
CA LEU A 31 11.54 -7.02 10.25
C LEU A 31 11.09 -7.36 11.66
N GLU A 32 10.42 -6.42 12.30
CA GLU A 32 9.71 -6.67 13.55
C GLU A 32 8.28 -7.06 13.27
N ARG A 33 7.79 -8.02 14.05
CA ARG A 33 6.43 -8.54 13.97
C ARG A 33 5.61 -7.96 15.11
N HIS A 34 4.46 -7.38 14.77
CA HIS A 34 3.57 -6.73 15.70
C HIS A 34 2.17 -7.32 15.59
N ILE A 35 1.63 -7.85 16.69
CA ILE A 35 0.20 -8.16 16.77
C ILE A 35 -0.54 -6.83 16.83
N ILE A 36 -1.47 -6.60 15.89
CA ILE A 36 -2.16 -5.31 15.77
C ILE A 36 -3.64 -5.35 16.17
N CYS A 37 -4.35 -6.46 15.90
CA CYS A 37 -5.75 -6.64 16.26
C CYS A 37 -6.22 -8.09 16.09
N GLU A 38 -7.43 -8.38 16.60
CA GLU A 38 -8.21 -9.54 16.19
C GLU A 38 -8.86 -9.32 14.80
N PRO A 39 -9.07 -10.37 13.97
CA PRO A 39 -9.60 -10.22 12.62
C PRO A 39 -10.98 -9.54 12.52
N ASP A 40 -11.84 -9.68 13.53
CA ASP A 40 -13.19 -9.12 13.55
C ASP A 40 -13.22 -7.61 13.85
N GLU A 41 -12.12 -7.06 14.33
CA GLU A 41 -11.96 -5.61 14.53
C GLU A 41 -11.91 -4.82 13.22
N VAL A 42 -11.62 -5.48 12.09
CA VAL A 42 -11.68 -4.91 10.75
C VAL A 42 -12.65 -5.73 9.90
N PRO A 43 -13.93 -5.33 9.85
CA PRO A 43 -14.95 -6.05 9.08
C PRO A 43 -14.64 -6.12 7.59
N GLU A 44 -15.23 -7.09 6.90
CA GLU A 44 -15.10 -7.24 5.45
C GLU A 44 -15.46 -5.94 4.71
N GLY A 45 -14.63 -5.60 3.71
CA GLY A 45 -14.79 -4.41 2.88
C GLY A 45 -14.41 -3.10 3.57
N GLN A 46 -13.85 -3.13 4.78
CA GLN A 46 -13.47 -1.94 5.54
C GLN A 46 -11.97 -1.82 5.74
N GLY A 47 -11.55 -0.59 6.09
CA GLY A 47 -10.21 -0.28 6.56
C GLY A 47 -10.22 0.25 8.00
N LYS A 48 -9.11 0.06 8.72
CA LYS A 48 -8.89 0.61 10.07
C LYS A 48 -7.45 1.08 10.23
N ALA A 49 -7.29 2.22 10.89
CA ALA A 49 -5.98 2.80 11.18
C ALA A 49 -5.36 2.23 12.46
N PHE A 50 -4.07 1.93 12.40
CA PHE A 50 -3.25 1.48 13.53
C PHE A 50 -1.97 2.32 13.60
N LYS A 51 -1.44 2.47 14.82
CA LYS A 51 -0.12 3.07 15.04
C LYS A 51 0.85 1.98 15.48
N VAL A 52 1.91 1.76 14.71
CA VAL A 52 2.92 0.74 15.00
C VAL A 52 4.30 1.36 14.80
N ASN A 53 5.15 1.32 15.84
CA ASN A 53 6.48 1.95 15.83
C ASN A 53 6.48 3.42 15.32
N GLY A 54 5.43 4.19 15.64
CA GLY A 54 5.28 5.58 15.20
C GLY A 54 4.77 5.76 13.76
N LEU A 55 4.67 4.71 12.97
CA LEU A 55 4.05 4.71 11.64
C LEU A 55 2.54 4.61 11.76
N SER A 56 1.81 5.29 10.86
CA SER A 56 0.36 5.12 10.71
C SER A 56 0.10 4.13 9.58
N VAL A 57 -0.63 3.06 9.88
CA VAL A 57 -0.86 1.92 8.98
C VAL A 57 -2.36 1.72 8.82
N ALA A 58 -2.82 1.58 7.59
CA ALA A 58 -4.20 1.24 7.25
C ALA A 58 -4.27 -0.25 6.94
N LEU A 59 -5.00 -1.00 7.76
CA LEU A 59 -5.29 -2.41 7.55
C LEU A 59 -6.65 -2.53 6.86
N PHE A 60 -6.75 -3.31 5.79
CA PHE A 60 -7.96 -3.56 5.02
C PHE A 60 -8.29 -5.05 5.02
N ASN A 61 -9.58 -5.39 5.07
CA ASN A 61 -10.07 -6.77 4.97
C ASN A 61 -10.88 -6.95 3.68
N VAL A 62 -10.42 -7.84 2.81
CA VAL A 62 -11.12 -8.20 1.56
C VAL A 62 -11.30 -9.71 1.51
N ASP A 63 -12.54 -10.19 1.60
CA ASP A 63 -12.84 -11.63 1.63
C ASP A 63 -12.12 -12.42 2.75
N GLY A 64 -11.78 -11.77 3.87
CA GLY A 64 -11.01 -12.38 4.96
C GLY A 64 -9.50 -12.35 4.76
N GLU A 65 -9.02 -11.87 3.61
CA GLU A 65 -7.61 -11.60 3.37
C GLU A 65 -7.27 -10.17 3.79
N PHE A 66 -6.15 -10.02 4.49
CA PHE A 66 -5.73 -8.74 5.06
C PHE A 66 -4.60 -8.08 4.27
N TYR A 67 -4.69 -6.77 4.11
CA TYR A 67 -3.73 -5.94 3.41
C TYR A 67 -3.37 -4.73 4.25
N ALA A 68 -2.09 -4.37 4.35
CA ALA A 68 -1.66 -3.20 5.09
C ALA A 68 -0.87 -2.22 4.22
N LEU A 69 -1.27 -0.96 4.27
CA LEU A 69 -0.62 0.15 3.58
C LEU A 69 -0.27 1.26 4.57
N GLU A 70 0.59 2.20 4.18
CA GLU A 70 0.73 3.48 4.87
C GLU A 70 -0.64 4.18 4.95
N ASP A 71 -1.08 4.60 6.13
CA ASP A 71 -2.36 5.32 6.28
C ASP A 71 -2.25 6.80 5.87
N ARG A 72 -1.77 7.03 4.65
CA ARG A 72 -1.52 8.36 4.11
C ARG A 72 -1.71 8.36 2.61
N CYS A 73 -2.71 9.09 2.14
CA CYS A 73 -2.84 9.41 0.74
C CYS A 73 -1.70 10.33 0.32
N SER A 74 -0.86 9.87 -0.62
CA SER A 74 0.29 10.64 -1.13
C SER A 74 -0.07 11.94 -1.84
N HIS A 75 -1.36 12.20 -2.10
CA HIS A 75 -1.83 13.48 -2.65
C HIS A 75 -1.83 14.62 -1.61
N MET A 76 -2.41 14.40 -0.42
CA MET A 76 -2.65 15.46 0.58
C MET A 76 -2.43 15.03 2.03
N ASN A 77 -1.74 13.91 2.25
CA ASN A 77 -1.42 13.37 3.57
C ASN A 77 -2.66 13.11 4.45
N VAL A 78 -3.75 12.65 3.84
CA VAL A 78 -4.99 12.30 4.55
C VAL A 78 -5.11 10.78 4.72
N PRO A 79 -5.74 10.29 5.81
CA PRO A 79 -5.91 8.84 6.03
C PRO A 79 -6.68 8.16 4.89
N ILE A 80 -6.19 7.01 4.45
CA ILE A 80 -6.85 6.14 3.46
C ILE A 80 -7.63 5.00 4.11
N SER A 81 -7.45 4.76 5.41
CA SER A 81 -8.20 3.79 6.20
C SER A 81 -9.72 4.01 6.14
N ASN A 82 -10.17 5.26 5.97
CA ASN A 82 -11.57 5.63 5.75
C ASN A 82 -11.99 5.61 4.26
N GLY A 83 -11.15 5.06 3.38
CA GLY A 83 -11.39 4.97 1.95
C GLY A 83 -12.39 3.87 1.59
N TYR A 84 -12.88 3.91 0.35
CA TYR A 84 -13.76 2.88 -0.18
C TYR A 84 -12.94 1.74 -0.78
N VAL A 85 -13.22 0.49 -0.38
CA VAL A 85 -12.52 -0.69 -0.89
C VAL A 85 -13.20 -1.23 -2.14
N HIS A 86 -12.47 -1.21 -3.25
CA HIS A 86 -12.87 -1.85 -4.50
C HIS A 86 -12.36 -3.29 -4.53
N LYS A 87 -13.22 -4.21 -4.10
CA LYS A 87 -12.93 -5.66 -4.01
C LYS A 87 -12.45 -6.28 -5.32
N ARG A 88 -13.03 -5.88 -6.46
CA ARG A 88 -12.71 -6.46 -7.78
C ARG A 88 -11.34 -6.01 -8.29
N GLU A 89 -11.06 -4.72 -8.18
CA GLU A 89 -9.80 -4.10 -8.59
C GLU A 89 -8.70 -4.29 -7.53
N LEU A 90 -9.09 -4.70 -6.32
CA LEU A 90 -8.27 -4.87 -5.14
C LEU A 90 -7.48 -3.60 -4.80
N CYS A 91 -8.20 -2.49 -4.73
CA CYS A 91 -7.67 -1.17 -4.42
C CYS A 91 -8.53 -0.44 -3.39
N VAL A 92 -7.96 0.60 -2.77
CA VAL A 92 -8.71 1.54 -1.92
C VAL A 92 -8.75 2.91 -2.58
N ALA A 93 -9.95 3.48 -2.71
CA ALA A 93 -10.17 4.86 -3.14
C ALA A 93 -10.17 5.79 -1.92
N CYS A 94 -9.25 6.75 -1.89
CA CYS A 94 -9.20 7.78 -0.86
C CYS A 94 -10.52 8.56 -0.80
N SER A 95 -11.12 8.64 0.38
CA SER A 95 -12.46 9.23 0.60
C SER A 95 -12.54 10.73 0.32
N TRP A 96 -11.40 11.41 0.14
CA TRP A 96 -11.39 12.84 -0.13
C TRP A 96 -11.51 13.15 -1.62
N HIS A 97 -10.58 12.67 -2.43
CA HIS A 97 -10.49 13.04 -3.85
C HIS A 97 -10.44 11.84 -4.80
N GLY A 98 -10.63 10.62 -4.28
CA GLY A 98 -10.76 9.40 -5.10
C GLY A 98 -9.46 8.86 -5.69
N ALA A 99 -8.28 9.30 -5.22
CA ALA A 99 -7.03 8.65 -5.60
C ALA A 99 -7.05 7.19 -5.15
N GLU A 100 -6.74 6.26 -6.04
CA GLU A 100 -6.75 4.83 -5.76
C GLU A 100 -5.34 4.27 -5.58
N PHE A 101 -5.21 3.35 -4.63
CA PHE A 101 -3.97 2.62 -4.35
C PHE A 101 -4.25 1.12 -4.36
N ASP A 102 -3.40 0.37 -5.06
CA ASP A 102 -3.44 -1.10 -5.07
C ASP A 102 -3.15 -1.64 -3.67
N LEU A 103 -4.05 -2.45 -3.11
CA LEU A 103 -3.95 -2.93 -1.72
C LEU A 103 -2.77 -3.87 -1.50
N ARG A 104 -2.25 -4.52 -2.54
CA ARG A 104 -1.16 -5.49 -2.43
C ARG A 104 0.20 -4.81 -2.43
N THR A 105 0.31 -3.67 -3.09
CA THR A 105 1.60 -3.06 -3.45
C THR A 105 1.73 -1.61 -3.00
N GLY A 106 0.65 -0.93 -2.67
CA GLY A 106 0.63 0.51 -2.40
C GLY A 106 0.86 1.37 -3.66
N ASN A 107 0.86 0.75 -4.85
CA ASN A 107 1.05 1.48 -6.09
C ASN A 107 -0.14 2.39 -6.37
N VAL A 108 0.13 3.62 -6.79
CA VAL A 108 -0.91 4.54 -7.24
C VAL A 108 -1.53 4.02 -8.54
N MET A 109 -2.86 3.94 -8.59
CA MET A 109 -3.61 3.47 -9.75
C MET A 109 -4.29 4.62 -10.48
N THR A 110 -4.77 5.61 -9.75
CA THR A 110 -5.50 6.75 -10.31
C THR A 110 -5.06 8.08 -9.69
N PRO A 111 -5.08 9.18 -10.49
CA PRO A 111 -4.87 10.53 -9.96
C PRO A 111 -5.99 10.89 -8.96
N PRO A 112 -5.79 11.89 -8.07
CA PRO A 112 -4.72 12.89 -8.08
C PRO A 112 -3.40 12.52 -7.39
N ALA A 113 -3.32 11.34 -6.75
CA ALA A 113 -2.04 10.86 -6.23
C ALA A 113 -1.03 10.64 -7.37
N CYS A 114 0.25 10.85 -7.11
CA CYS A 114 1.33 10.72 -8.09
C CYS A 114 2.50 9.87 -7.59
N GLU A 115 2.43 9.41 -6.34
CA GLU A 115 3.48 8.64 -5.68
C GLU A 115 2.85 7.40 -5.05
N ASN A 116 3.58 6.30 -5.10
CA ASN A 116 3.23 5.08 -4.39
C ASN A 116 3.36 5.30 -2.88
N ILE A 117 2.68 4.46 -2.12
CA ILE A 117 2.77 4.40 -0.67
C ILE A 117 3.33 3.05 -0.25
N ASN A 118 3.80 2.96 0.99
CA ASN A 118 4.36 1.70 1.48
C ASN A 118 3.26 0.65 1.65
N ALA A 119 3.58 -0.59 1.28
CA ALA A 119 2.82 -1.77 1.64
C ALA A 119 3.62 -2.59 2.65
N TYR A 120 2.92 -3.22 3.59
CA TYR A 120 3.52 -3.97 4.69
C TYR A 120 3.01 -5.41 4.65
N PRO A 121 3.87 -6.43 4.88
CA PRO A 121 3.40 -7.81 4.99
C PRO A 121 2.46 -7.99 6.17
N VAL A 122 1.38 -8.73 5.95
CA VAL A 122 0.37 -9.06 6.96
C VAL A 122 0.15 -10.57 6.97
N TYR A 123 -0.02 -11.12 8.16
CA TYR A 123 -0.30 -12.53 8.39
C TYR A 123 -1.43 -12.69 9.39
N VAL A 124 -2.13 -13.82 9.34
CA VAL A 124 -3.04 -14.25 10.40
C VAL A 124 -2.41 -15.43 11.11
N GLU A 125 -2.08 -15.27 12.38
CA GLU A 125 -1.40 -16.27 13.18
C GLU A 125 -2.02 -16.39 14.57
N GLU A 126 -2.27 -17.61 15.01
CA GLU A 126 -2.85 -17.89 16.34
C GLU A 126 -4.12 -17.05 16.62
N GLY A 127 -4.92 -16.77 15.58
CA GLY A 127 -6.14 -15.98 15.69
C GLY A 127 -5.94 -14.45 15.69
N ASN A 128 -4.73 -13.96 15.46
CA ASN A 128 -4.39 -12.54 15.47
C ASN A 128 -3.92 -12.06 14.09
N VAL A 129 -4.19 -10.80 13.76
CA VAL A 129 -3.55 -10.13 12.62
C VAL A 129 -2.19 -9.61 13.05
N VAL A 130 -1.15 -10.04 12.34
CA VAL A 130 0.26 -9.73 12.60
C VAL A 130 0.82 -8.92 11.43
N LEU A 131 1.45 -7.80 11.73
CA LEU A 131 2.08 -6.89 10.77
C LEU A 131 3.60 -7.00 10.85
N GLU A 132 4.29 -7.03 9.71
CA GLU A 132 5.76 -6.90 9.64
C GLU A 132 6.16 -5.49 9.20
N ILE A 133 7.00 -4.83 9.98
CA ILE A 133 7.56 -3.51 9.68
C ILE A 133 9.08 -3.56 9.78
N GLY A 134 9.78 -2.94 8.83
CA GLY A 134 11.22 -2.76 8.91
C GLY A 134 11.58 -1.71 9.97
N VAL A 135 12.56 -2.02 10.81
CA VAL A 135 13.15 -1.04 11.73
C VAL A 135 14.38 -0.39 11.11
N GLU A 136 14.46 0.94 11.25
CA GLU A 136 15.62 1.77 10.86
C GLU A 136 16.82 1.58 11.80
#